data_AF-A0A7R8WA64-F1
#
_entry.id   AF-A0A7R8WA64-F1
#
_cell.length_a   1.000
_cell.length_b   1.000
_cell.length_c   1.000
_cell.angle_alpha   90.00
_cell.angle_beta   90.00
_cell.angle_gamma   90.00
#
_symmetry.space_group_name_H-M   'P 1'
#
loop_
_entity.id
_entity.type
_entity.pdbx_description
1 polymer ?
#
loop_
_entity_poly.entity_id
_entity_poly.type
_entity_poly.pdbx_seq_one_letter_code
_entity_poly.pdbx_strand_id
1 'polypeptide(L)'
;MFDRNSLQNTVMGSASRVKLDETQSEDHCSDGIVDVHRTLGKLLSLSVALVLRVIVARQPHSGEGTPPMYGDYEAQRHWMEVTWNLPVRDWYVNTTDNDLSYWGLDYPPLTAYHSFIMGGVAHHYVNPEFVALHTSRGMETEEHKFFMRASVILADLLLYFPVLYLLFSDTTDLTILVASTYPGLVLIDHGHFQYNSVSLGLVLLSFYLLTQHRWRDDMILGSIAFVAALNYKQMELYRSLPVFFFILGRCWQERSSVTGIRRLASVSLAVIFSFALIWLPFWSQPLQVLQRLFPFSRGIFEDKVANFWCTSSLVFKWKNAVSVHQLVTMCGLITLATSLPSCLHCFLRPTPRSFRWSLLIVSLCFYLFSYQVHEKSILIPASSALLLLTDHPQAICWFLSTTCFSMTPLFIKEGLAPTFAFAMVIFLVYCVWFCHQSIDFSWNAALSLPHVLAALSTTGSILLFLMMLFLKPPARYPHFLVVAMCSWCCTHFLGFLMYFYSQQFASTDKIKVQ
;
A
#
# COMPACT_ATOMS: atom_id res chain seq x y z
N MET A 1 -65.33 -21.34 52.07
CA MET A 1 -64.59 -22.23 51.17
C MET A 1 -63.77 -21.32 50.26
N PHE A 2 -62.54 -21.00 50.66
CA PHE A 2 -61.65 -20.10 49.93
C PHE A 2 -61.02 -20.85 48.76
N ASP A 3 -61.14 -20.28 47.57
CA ASP A 3 -60.67 -20.86 46.31
C ASP A 3 -59.14 -20.75 46.21
N ARG A 4 -58.47 -21.90 46.10
CA ARG A 4 -57.00 -22.06 46.18
C ARG A 4 -56.29 -21.90 44.82
N ASN A 5 -57.00 -21.49 43.77
CA ASN A 5 -56.48 -21.53 42.39
C ASN A 5 -56.00 -20.19 41.81
N SER A 6 -56.06 -19.07 42.54
CA SER A 6 -55.58 -17.76 42.02
C SER A 6 -54.11 -17.44 42.33
N LEU A 7 -53.44 -18.24 43.17
CA LEU A 7 -52.06 -17.97 43.61
C LEU A 7 -50.98 -18.74 42.81
N GLN A 8 -51.34 -19.69 41.94
CA GLN A 8 -50.36 -20.43 41.13
C GLN A 8 -50.05 -19.79 39.76
N ASN A 9 -50.95 -18.98 39.20
CA ASN A 9 -50.73 -18.35 37.89
C ASN A 9 -49.87 -17.07 37.95
N THR A 10 -49.79 -16.41 39.10
CA THR A 10 -48.95 -15.19 39.27
C THR A 10 -47.47 -15.54 39.46
N VAL A 11 -47.14 -16.72 39.99
CA VAL A 11 -45.76 -17.16 40.24
C VAL A 11 -45.11 -17.77 38.99
N MET A 12 -45.89 -18.39 38.08
CA MET A 12 -45.36 -18.90 36.80
C MET A 12 -45.07 -17.78 35.77
N GLY A 13 -45.81 -16.67 35.80
CA GLY A 13 -45.58 -15.51 34.93
C GLY A 13 -44.33 -14.68 35.30
N SER A 14 -43.97 -14.61 36.59
CA SER A 14 -42.75 -13.91 37.03
C SER A 14 -41.49 -14.76 36.79
N ALA A 15 -41.56 -16.08 37.00
CA ALA A 15 -40.42 -16.98 36.75
C ALA A 15 -40.07 -17.11 35.25
N SER A 16 -41.07 -16.99 34.36
CA SER A 16 -40.86 -16.99 32.90
C SER A 16 -40.33 -15.66 32.38
N ARG A 17 -40.74 -14.52 32.96
CA ARG A 17 -40.11 -13.21 32.68
C ARG A 17 -38.68 -13.11 33.20
N VAL A 18 -38.41 -13.59 34.41
CA VAL A 18 -37.04 -13.62 34.96
C VAL A 18 -36.13 -14.53 34.14
N LYS A 19 -36.60 -15.68 33.66
CA LYS A 19 -35.82 -16.52 32.73
C LYS A 19 -35.59 -15.89 31.35
N LEU A 20 -36.52 -15.09 30.83
CA LEU A 20 -36.37 -14.36 29.57
C LEU A 20 -35.39 -13.18 29.72
N ASP A 21 -35.42 -12.46 30.84
CA ASP A 21 -34.45 -11.40 31.15
C ASP A 21 -33.05 -11.97 31.49
N GLU A 22 -32.96 -13.11 32.18
CA GLU A 22 -31.70 -13.81 32.45
C GLU A 22 -31.07 -14.32 31.14
N THR A 23 -31.84 -14.97 30.25
CA THR A 23 -31.34 -15.44 28.94
C THR A 23 -30.96 -14.28 28.01
N GLN A 24 -31.70 -13.17 27.99
CA GLN A 24 -31.29 -11.97 27.24
C GLN A 24 -30.04 -11.29 27.84
N SER A 25 -29.87 -11.33 29.17
CA SER A 25 -28.66 -10.81 29.81
C SER A 25 -27.44 -11.72 29.62
N GLU A 26 -27.64 -13.05 29.59
CA GLU A 26 -26.61 -14.04 29.30
C GLU A 26 -26.19 -13.98 27.83
N ASP A 27 -27.14 -13.81 26.90
CA ASP A 27 -26.85 -13.60 25.48
C ASP A 27 -26.10 -12.28 25.25
N HIS A 28 -26.51 -11.18 25.89
CA HIS A 28 -25.77 -9.90 25.81
C HIS A 28 -24.39 -9.94 26.48
N CYS A 29 -24.23 -10.68 27.57
CA CYS A 29 -22.95 -10.89 28.23
C CYS A 29 -22.02 -11.78 27.36
N SER A 30 -22.56 -12.84 26.76
CA SER A 30 -21.86 -13.72 25.82
C SER A 30 -21.41 -12.98 24.56
N ASP A 31 -22.29 -12.17 23.97
CA ASP A 31 -21.97 -11.32 22.81
C ASP A 31 -20.89 -10.29 23.15
N GLY A 32 -20.96 -9.68 24.34
CA GLY A 32 -19.93 -8.75 24.83
C GLY A 32 -18.57 -9.42 25.05
N ILE A 33 -18.54 -10.63 25.60
CA ILE A 33 -17.30 -11.40 25.81
C ILE A 33 -16.67 -11.82 24.47
N VAL A 34 -17.48 -12.26 23.50
CA VAL A 34 -17.03 -12.62 22.15
C VAL A 34 -16.43 -11.42 21.42
N ASP A 35 -17.04 -10.23 21.56
CA ASP A 35 -16.52 -9.00 20.95
C ASP A 35 -15.19 -8.54 21.58
N VAL A 36 -15.05 -8.68 22.90
CA VAL A 36 -13.78 -8.42 23.60
C VAL A 36 -12.68 -9.37 23.13
N HIS A 37 -12.94 -10.67 23.03
CA HIS A 37 -11.95 -11.64 22.54
C HIS A 37 -11.52 -11.37 21.10
N ARG A 38 -12.47 -11.03 20.22
CA ARG A 38 -12.18 -10.67 18.83
C ARG A 38 -11.31 -9.42 18.75
N THR A 39 -11.63 -8.39 19.54
CA THR A 39 -10.83 -7.16 19.63
C THR A 39 -9.42 -7.45 20.11
N LEU A 40 -9.26 -8.22 21.19
CA LEU A 40 -7.96 -8.60 21.75
C LEU A 40 -7.10 -9.37 20.75
N GLY A 41 -7.66 -10.33 20.00
CA GLY A 41 -6.92 -11.08 18.99
C GLY A 41 -6.37 -10.20 17.86
N LYS A 42 -7.14 -9.18 17.44
CA LYS A 42 -6.72 -8.20 16.43
C LYS A 42 -5.63 -7.28 16.94
N LEU A 43 -5.76 -6.78 18.18
CA LEU A 43 -4.72 -5.98 18.83
C LEU A 43 -3.43 -6.79 19.03
N LEU A 44 -3.54 -8.08 19.35
CA LEU A 44 -2.38 -8.97 19.42
C LEU A 44 -1.70 -9.12 18.06
N SER A 45 -2.48 -9.28 16.97
CA SER A 45 -1.95 -9.35 15.60
C SER A 45 -1.17 -8.09 15.21
N LEU A 46 -1.72 -6.91 15.52
CA LEU A 46 -1.03 -5.63 15.31
C LEU A 46 0.21 -5.49 16.21
N SER A 47 0.17 -6.02 17.43
CA SER A 47 1.32 -6.02 18.34
C SER A 47 2.47 -6.89 17.81
N VAL A 48 2.16 -8.06 17.24
CA VAL A 48 3.14 -8.90 16.54
C VAL A 48 3.76 -8.14 15.36
N ALA A 49 2.92 -7.46 14.58
CA ALA A 49 3.37 -6.65 13.46
C ALA A 49 4.24 -5.45 13.88
N LEU A 50 3.98 -4.85 15.04
CA LEU A 50 4.81 -3.80 15.64
C LEU A 50 6.18 -4.35 16.06
N VAL A 51 6.21 -5.51 16.74
CA VAL A 51 7.47 -6.16 17.14
C VAL A 51 8.33 -6.47 15.92
N LEU A 52 7.74 -6.97 14.83
CA LEU A 52 8.48 -7.23 13.60
C LEU A 52 9.11 -5.95 13.03
N ARG A 53 8.39 -4.82 13.04
CA ARG A 53 8.92 -3.51 12.59
C ARG A 53 10.07 -3.03 13.45
N VAL A 54 9.97 -3.19 14.77
CA VAL A 54 11.06 -2.84 15.71
C VAL A 54 12.30 -3.70 15.46
N ILE A 55 12.14 -5.00 15.19
CA ILE A 55 13.26 -5.89 14.85
C ILE A 55 13.94 -5.45 13.55
N VAL A 56 13.14 -5.13 12.52
CA VAL A 56 13.64 -4.68 11.22
C VAL A 56 14.29 -3.30 11.31
N ALA A 57 13.77 -2.39 12.14
CA ALA A 57 14.31 -1.05 12.36
C ALA A 57 15.75 -1.03 12.88
N ARG A 58 16.20 -2.11 13.52
CA ARG A 58 17.58 -2.26 14.01
C ARG A 58 18.59 -2.63 12.92
N GLN A 59 18.12 -2.96 11.72
CA GLN A 59 18.97 -3.39 10.61
C GLN A 59 19.57 -2.17 9.87
N PRO A 60 20.54 -2.40 8.97
CA PRO A 60 21.07 -1.34 8.10
C PRO A 60 19.96 -0.63 7.31
N HIS A 61 20.22 0.61 6.92
CA HIS A 61 19.31 1.41 6.10
C HIS A 61 19.86 1.67 4.70
N SER A 62 19.03 2.21 3.81
CA SER A 62 19.44 2.53 2.45
C SER A 62 20.59 3.53 2.45
N GLY A 63 21.75 3.07 1.95
CA GLY A 63 22.96 3.87 1.81
C GLY A 63 23.80 4.05 3.08
N GLU A 64 23.56 3.24 4.12
CA GLU A 64 24.38 3.25 5.35
C GLU A 64 25.87 3.04 5.02
N GLY A 65 26.73 3.96 5.48
CA GLY A 65 28.18 3.93 5.26
C GLY A 65 28.61 4.15 3.81
N THR A 66 27.81 4.84 2.98
CA THR A 66 28.11 5.05 1.55
C THR A 66 28.23 6.54 1.14
N PRO A 67 29.20 7.30 1.67
CA PRO A 67 29.44 8.67 1.25
C PRO A 67 29.85 8.74 -0.25
N PRO A 68 29.66 9.90 -0.92
CA PRO A 68 29.15 11.15 -0.37
C PRO A 68 27.61 11.27 -0.42
N MET A 69 26.93 10.43 -1.21
CA MET A 69 25.49 10.57 -1.46
C MET A 69 24.62 9.76 -0.51
N TYR A 70 25.09 8.67 0.10
CA TYR A 70 24.24 7.79 0.92
C TYR A 70 23.00 7.30 0.13
N GLY A 71 21.85 7.10 0.79
CA GLY A 71 20.62 6.56 0.20
C GLY A 71 19.35 7.24 0.68
N ASP A 72 18.21 6.54 0.57
CA ASP A 72 16.88 7.13 0.83
C ASP A 72 16.72 7.63 2.29
N TYR A 73 17.48 7.07 3.25
CA TYR A 73 17.52 7.56 4.63
C TYR A 73 18.03 9.01 4.70
N GLU A 74 19.14 9.30 4.02
CA GLU A 74 19.74 10.63 3.96
C GLU A 74 18.84 11.60 3.20
N ALA A 75 18.12 11.13 2.18
CA ALA A 75 17.13 11.94 1.48
C ALA A 75 16.05 12.48 2.44
N GLN A 76 15.46 11.59 3.26
CA GLN A 76 14.44 11.98 4.22
C GLN A 76 15.00 12.92 5.30
N ARG A 77 16.22 12.66 5.81
CA ARG A 77 16.89 13.55 6.76
C ARG A 77 17.10 14.94 6.15
N HIS A 78 17.64 15.00 4.94
CA HIS A 78 17.91 16.25 4.25
C HIS A 78 16.62 17.04 3.98
N TRP A 79 15.50 16.36 3.70
CA TRP A 79 14.21 17.04 3.58
C TRP A 79 13.76 17.68 4.90
N MET A 80 14.00 17.04 6.05
CA MET A 80 13.72 17.66 7.36
C MET A 80 14.61 18.88 7.60
N GLU A 81 15.90 18.80 7.26
CA GLU A 81 16.84 19.94 7.33
C GLU A 81 16.37 21.12 6.45
N VAL A 82 16.11 20.87 5.16
CA VAL A 82 15.73 21.91 4.20
C VAL A 82 14.40 22.54 4.56
N THR A 83 13.38 21.73 4.85
CA THR A 83 12.03 22.25 5.11
C THR A 83 11.96 23.04 6.41
N TRP A 84 12.72 22.63 7.43
CA TRP A 84 12.77 23.34 8.71
C TRP A 84 13.50 24.68 8.63
N ASN A 85 14.63 24.75 7.93
CA ASN A 85 15.51 25.93 7.97
C ASN A 85 15.23 26.95 6.85
N LEU A 86 14.67 26.53 5.72
CA LEU A 86 14.50 27.40 4.54
C LEU A 86 13.05 27.87 4.38
N PRO A 87 12.82 29.07 3.81
CA PRO A 87 11.47 29.51 3.49
C PRO A 87 10.84 28.60 2.43
N VAL A 88 9.52 28.43 2.49
CA VAL A 88 8.76 27.48 1.64
C VAL A 88 9.03 27.64 0.14
N ARG A 89 9.27 28.87 -0.32
CA ARG A 89 9.61 29.17 -1.72
C ARG A 89 10.93 28.56 -2.18
N ASP A 90 11.83 28.17 -1.27
CA ASP A 90 13.15 27.66 -1.62
C ASP A 90 13.21 26.12 -1.57
N TRP A 91 12.17 25.44 -1.06
CA TRP A 91 12.18 23.98 -0.85
C TRP A 91 12.38 23.14 -2.12
N TYR A 92 11.86 23.61 -3.26
CA TYR A 92 11.91 22.91 -4.56
C TYR A 92 12.81 23.62 -5.58
N VAL A 93 13.59 24.61 -5.17
CA VAL A 93 14.40 25.46 -6.04
C VAL A 93 15.87 25.32 -5.65
N ASN A 94 16.75 25.33 -6.64
CA ASN A 94 18.18 25.35 -6.39
C ASN A 94 18.60 26.74 -5.90
N THR A 95 19.18 26.82 -4.71
CA THR A 95 19.66 28.06 -4.09
C THR A 95 21.10 27.89 -3.59
N THR A 96 21.64 28.91 -2.92
CA THR A 96 22.92 28.78 -2.19
C THR A 96 22.83 27.77 -1.05
N ASP A 97 21.64 27.61 -0.46
CA ASP A 97 21.41 26.81 0.73
C ASP A 97 20.67 25.49 0.45
N ASN A 98 20.11 25.32 -0.76
CA ASN A 98 19.44 24.10 -1.21
C ASN A 98 20.03 23.63 -2.54
N ASP A 99 20.83 22.56 -2.49
CA ASP A 99 21.39 21.92 -3.67
C ASP A 99 20.48 20.79 -4.12
N LEU A 100 19.73 20.99 -5.20
CA LEU A 100 18.79 19.98 -5.70
C LEU A 100 19.47 18.72 -6.27
N SER A 101 20.79 18.75 -6.47
CA SER A 101 21.58 17.56 -6.84
C SER A 101 21.89 16.66 -5.63
N TYR A 102 21.85 17.22 -4.41
CA TYR A 102 21.99 16.48 -3.16
C TYR A 102 20.61 16.23 -2.54
N TRP A 103 19.94 15.16 -2.97
CA TRP A 103 18.62 14.76 -2.45
C TRP A 103 17.57 15.86 -2.41
N GLY A 104 17.52 16.71 -3.45
CA GLY A 104 16.46 17.72 -3.55
C GLY A 104 15.07 17.12 -3.47
N LEU A 105 14.13 17.85 -2.88
CA LEU A 105 12.78 17.35 -2.63
C LEU A 105 12.06 16.99 -3.95
N ASP A 106 11.54 15.76 -4.03
CA ASP A 106 10.92 15.18 -5.24
C ASP A 106 9.53 14.55 -4.97
N TYR A 107 9.02 14.72 -3.75
CA TYR A 107 7.66 14.34 -3.34
C TYR A 107 6.76 15.58 -3.24
N PRO A 108 5.42 15.41 -3.29
CA PRO A 108 4.51 16.55 -3.32
C PRO A 108 4.40 17.26 -1.96
N PRO A 109 3.74 18.43 -1.90
CA PRO A 109 3.79 19.31 -0.75
C PRO A 109 3.46 18.69 0.61
N LEU A 110 2.58 17.68 0.67
CA LEU A 110 2.20 17.07 1.95
C LEU A 110 3.35 16.29 2.59
N THR A 111 4.27 15.70 1.80
CA THR A 111 5.52 15.16 2.34
C THR A 111 6.42 16.25 2.87
N ALA A 112 6.55 17.37 2.15
CA ALA A 112 7.38 18.47 2.61
C ALA A 112 6.87 19.04 3.95
N TYR A 113 5.54 19.13 4.14
CA TYR A 113 4.96 19.49 5.43
C TYR A 113 5.20 18.44 6.52
N HIS A 114 5.17 17.15 6.18
CA HIS A 114 5.53 16.11 7.13
C HIS A 114 7.02 16.22 7.54
N SER A 115 7.93 16.41 6.59
CA SER A 115 9.35 16.66 6.86
C SER A 115 9.56 17.92 7.70
N PHE A 116 8.79 18.99 7.46
CA PHE A 116 8.82 20.22 8.26
C PHE A 116 8.43 19.96 9.72
N ILE A 117 7.32 19.24 9.94
CA ILE A 117 6.85 18.88 11.28
C ILE A 117 7.90 18.02 11.99
N MET A 118 8.44 16.99 11.33
CA MET A 118 9.45 16.13 11.92
C MET A 118 10.77 16.87 12.19
N GLY A 119 11.16 17.81 11.31
CA GLY A 119 12.32 18.66 11.53
C GLY A 119 12.15 19.58 12.75
N GLY A 120 10.95 20.14 12.94
CA GLY A 120 10.60 20.89 14.14
C GLY A 120 10.61 20.02 15.41
N VAL A 121 10.12 18.78 15.33
CA VAL A 121 10.20 17.82 16.44
C VAL A 121 11.65 17.51 16.80
N ALA A 122 12.50 17.25 15.79
CA ALA A 122 13.92 17.01 15.99
C ALA A 122 14.57 18.23 16.68
N HIS A 123 14.32 19.43 16.17
CA HIS A 123 14.94 20.65 16.66
C HIS A 123 14.55 21.01 18.10
N HIS A 124 13.26 20.91 18.43
CA HIS A 124 12.75 21.39 19.72
C HIS A 124 12.75 20.34 20.83
N TYR A 125 12.65 19.05 20.50
CA TYR A 125 12.39 18.00 21.50
C TYR A 125 13.41 16.86 21.51
N VAL A 126 14.30 16.78 20.51
CA VAL A 126 15.26 15.66 20.41
C VAL A 126 16.69 16.19 20.38
N ASN A 127 17.17 16.60 19.20
CA ASN A 127 18.51 17.13 19.02
C ASN A 127 18.53 18.10 17.82
N PRO A 128 18.82 19.40 18.02
CA PRO A 128 18.84 20.39 16.95
C PRO A 128 19.94 20.14 15.90
N GLU A 129 20.97 19.37 16.22
CA GLU A 129 22.02 19.02 15.26
C GLU A 129 21.52 18.12 14.12
N PHE A 130 20.41 17.38 14.31
CA PHE A 130 19.86 16.47 13.30
C PHE A 130 19.37 17.20 12.04
N VAL A 131 18.98 18.46 12.20
CA VAL A 131 18.49 19.34 11.13
C VAL A 131 19.33 20.60 11.00
N ALA A 132 20.55 20.62 11.53
CA ALA A 132 21.42 21.78 11.41
C ALA A 132 21.85 21.97 9.94
N LEU A 133 21.52 23.14 9.38
CA LEU A 133 21.78 23.46 7.99
C LEU A 133 23.28 23.36 7.68
N HIS A 134 23.64 22.67 6.60
CA HIS A 134 25.03 22.46 6.10
C HIS A 134 25.90 21.52 6.92
N THR A 135 25.64 21.32 8.21
CA THR A 135 26.49 20.49 9.09
C THR A 135 25.92 19.09 9.34
N SER A 136 24.61 18.90 9.14
CA SER A 136 23.93 17.62 9.41
C SER A 136 23.93 16.62 8.25
N ARG A 137 24.53 16.97 7.10
CA ARG A 137 24.60 16.11 5.91
C ARG A 137 25.39 14.84 6.19
N GLY A 138 24.80 13.69 5.86
CA GLY A 138 25.39 12.37 6.07
C GLY A 138 25.45 11.93 7.54
N MET A 139 24.54 12.43 8.39
CA MET A 139 24.52 12.07 9.81
C MET A 139 24.02 10.64 10.06
N GLU A 140 24.89 9.80 10.61
CA GLU A 140 24.64 8.38 10.89
C GLU A 140 24.75 8.01 12.38
N THR A 141 24.55 8.97 13.30
CA THR A 141 24.58 8.66 14.74
C THR A 141 23.44 7.72 15.14
N GLU A 142 23.69 6.86 16.13
CA GLU A 142 22.68 5.91 16.62
C GLU A 142 21.42 6.62 17.17
N GLU A 143 21.60 7.79 17.79
CA GLU A 143 20.49 8.61 18.28
C GLU A 143 19.62 9.14 17.12
N HIS A 144 20.26 9.62 16.04
CA HIS A 144 19.57 10.07 14.84
C HIS A 144 18.82 8.90 14.17
N LYS A 145 19.48 7.74 14.06
CA LYS A 145 18.87 6.50 13.57
C LYS A 145 17.65 6.11 14.39
N PHE A 146 17.74 6.17 15.72
CA PHE A 146 16.60 5.90 16.59
C PHE A 146 15.42 6.86 16.32
N PHE A 147 15.68 8.18 16.27
CA PHE A 147 14.65 9.19 15.99
C PHE A 147 13.93 8.92 14.67
N MET A 148 14.71 8.71 13.61
CA MET A 148 14.19 8.44 12.27
C MET A 148 13.38 7.13 12.24
N ARG A 149 13.86 6.05 12.86
CA ARG A 149 13.11 4.78 12.92
C ARG A 149 11.81 4.93 13.73
N ALA A 150 11.84 5.68 14.82
CA ALA A 150 10.68 5.92 15.66
C ALA A 150 9.60 6.73 14.93
N SER A 151 9.96 7.71 14.10
CA SER A 151 8.99 8.52 13.35
C SER A 151 8.21 7.70 12.33
N VAL A 152 8.86 6.76 11.63
CA VAL A 152 8.16 5.86 10.69
C VAL A 152 7.24 4.89 11.44
N ILE A 153 7.66 4.36 12.60
CA ILE A 153 6.80 3.53 13.45
C ILE A 153 5.59 4.32 13.97
N LEU A 154 5.80 5.58 14.36
CA LEU A 154 4.72 6.45 14.81
C LEU A 154 3.70 6.70 13.69
N ALA A 155 4.16 6.90 12.45
CA ALA A 155 3.29 7.02 11.29
C ALA A 155 2.40 5.77 11.09
N ASP A 156 2.96 4.57 11.30
CA ASP A 156 2.19 3.32 11.27
C ASP A 156 1.12 3.28 12.36
N LEU A 157 1.48 3.64 13.59
CA LEU A 157 0.56 3.62 14.74
C LEU A 157 -0.57 4.64 14.62
N LEU A 158 -0.29 5.83 14.08
CA LEU A 158 -1.27 6.91 13.96
C LEU A 158 -2.22 6.74 12.77
N LEU A 159 -1.79 6.03 11.73
CA LEU A 159 -2.53 5.98 10.47
C LEU A 159 -2.71 4.57 9.92
N TYR A 160 -1.62 3.87 9.61
CA TYR A 160 -1.71 2.60 8.88
C TYR A 160 -2.43 1.50 9.69
N PHE A 161 -2.07 1.31 10.96
CA PHE A 161 -2.66 0.29 11.84
C PHE A 161 -4.13 0.55 12.15
N PRO A 162 -4.56 1.77 12.54
CA PRO A 162 -5.97 2.08 12.71
C PRO A 162 -6.78 1.79 11.45
N VAL A 163 -6.28 2.16 10.27
CA VAL A 163 -6.99 1.93 9.01
C VAL A 163 -7.09 0.44 8.68
N LEU A 164 -6.03 -0.35 8.91
CA LEU A 164 -6.12 -1.81 8.77
C LEU A 164 -7.13 -2.42 9.73
N TYR A 165 -7.17 -1.96 10.99
CA TYR A 165 -8.16 -2.40 11.97
C TYR A 165 -9.59 -2.10 11.50
N LEU A 166 -9.83 -0.89 10.98
CA LEU A 166 -11.14 -0.49 10.47
C LEU A 166 -11.57 -1.31 9.24
N LEU A 167 -10.65 -1.59 8.31
CA LEU A 167 -10.95 -2.36 7.11
C LEU A 167 -11.27 -3.84 7.40
N PHE A 168 -10.64 -4.38 8.43
CA PHE A 168 -10.69 -5.78 8.79
C PHE A 168 -11.42 -6.00 10.13
N SER A 169 -12.30 -5.07 10.52
CA SER A 169 -13.07 -5.13 11.78
C SER A 169 -14.01 -6.33 11.84
N ASP A 170 -14.46 -6.80 10.68
CA ASP A 170 -15.42 -7.92 10.57
C ASP A 170 -14.76 -9.23 10.11
N THR A 171 -13.44 -9.24 9.92
CA THR A 171 -12.67 -10.42 9.49
C THR A 171 -11.97 -11.09 10.67
N THR A 172 -11.26 -12.19 10.40
CA THR A 172 -10.43 -12.87 11.41
C THR A 172 -9.23 -12.01 11.81
N ASP A 173 -8.74 -12.22 13.02
CA ASP A 173 -7.45 -11.72 13.51
C ASP A 173 -6.29 -12.11 12.57
N LEU A 174 -6.31 -13.33 12.04
CA LEU A 174 -5.33 -13.82 11.07
C LEU A 174 -5.29 -12.99 9.76
N THR A 175 -6.42 -12.41 9.34
CA THR A 175 -6.46 -11.51 8.18
C THR A 175 -5.61 -10.26 8.46
N ILE A 176 -5.78 -9.67 9.64
CA ILE A 176 -4.99 -8.51 10.08
C ILE A 176 -3.53 -8.89 10.26
N LEU A 177 -3.25 -10.08 10.81
CA LEU A 177 -1.88 -10.57 10.98
C LEU A 177 -1.15 -10.65 9.64
N VAL A 178 -1.74 -11.30 8.62
CA VAL A 178 -1.14 -11.39 7.28
C VAL A 178 -0.97 -10.01 6.64
N ALA A 179 -2.00 -9.16 6.69
CA ALA A 179 -1.95 -7.84 6.08
C ALA A 179 -0.91 -6.91 6.73
N SER A 180 -0.81 -6.92 8.06
CA SER A 180 0.10 -6.06 8.82
C SER A 180 1.55 -6.56 8.85
N THR A 181 1.77 -7.86 8.64
CA THR A 181 3.12 -8.47 8.58
C THR A 181 3.68 -8.63 7.17
N TYR A 182 2.99 -8.11 6.14
CA TYR A 182 3.45 -8.14 4.75
C TYR A 182 4.90 -7.60 4.62
N PRO A 183 5.89 -8.46 4.27
CA PRO A 183 7.30 -8.10 4.33
C PRO A 183 7.69 -6.97 3.40
N GLY A 184 7.02 -6.85 2.25
CA GLY A 184 7.31 -5.81 1.28
C GLY A 184 7.21 -4.42 1.89
N LEU A 185 6.11 -4.10 2.58
CA LEU A 185 5.96 -2.81 3.25
C LEU A 185 6.87 -2.70 4.48
N VAL A 186 6.94 -3.75 5.30
CA VAL A 186 7.72 -3.74 6.54
C VAL A 186 9.21 -3.47 6.28
N LEU A 187 9.80 -4.15 5.29
CA LEU A 187 11.22 -3.98 4.97
C LEU A 187 11.50 -2.66 4.26
N ILE A 188 10.58 -2.18 3.42
CA ILE A 188 10.79 -0.90 2.72
C ILE A 188 10.68 0.28 3.68
N ASP A 189 9.71 0.29 4.59
CA ASP A 189 9.53 1.42 5.50
C ASP A 189 10.51 1.35 6.68
N HIS A 190 10.68 0.17 7.29
CA HIS A 190 11.47 0.04 8.53
C HIS A 190 12.88 -0.51 8.33
N GLY A 191 13.22 -1.06 7.17
CA GLY A 191 14.59 -1.49 6.82
C GLY A 191 15.26 -0.46 5.92
N HIS A 192 14.79 -0.38 4.68
CA HIS A 192 15.26 0.55 3.65
C HIS A 192 15.12 2.04 4.05
N PHE A 193 14.07 2.37 4.82
CA PHE A 193 13.71 3.71 5.30
C PHE A 193 12.87 4.53 4.31
N GLN A 194 11.55 4.37 4.39
CA GLN A 194 10.58 5.20 3.68
C GLN A 194 9.32 5.39 4.51
N TYR A 195 8.49 6.37 4.13
CA TYR A 195 7.17 6.61 4.72
C TYR A 195 6.04 6.18 3.77
N ASN A 196 6.07 4.97 3.20
CA ASN A 196 5.01 4.54 2.29
C ASN A 196 3.68 4.34 3.01
N SER A 197 3.72 3.83 4.24
CA SER A 197 2.55 3.53 5.07
C SER A 197 1.60 4.71 5.23
N VAL A 198 2.09 5.95 5.17
CA VAL A 198 1.26 7.16 5.20
C VAL A 198 0.40 7.27 3.95
N SER A 199 1.02 7.31 2.75
CA SER A 199 0.27 7.37 1.49
C SER A 199 -0.62 6.14 1.29
N LEU A 200 -0.12 4.95 1.59
CA LEU A 200 -0.88 3.71 1.45
C LEU A 200 -2.06 3.68 2.43
N GLY A 201 -1.84 4.09 3.68
CA GLY A 201 -2.88 4.20 4.71
C GLY A 201 -3.97 5.20 4.34
N LEU A 202 -3.61 6.37 3.76
CA LEU A 202 -4.57 7.34 3.26
C LEU A 202 -5.41 6.80 2.09
N VAL A 203 -4.82 6.01 1.19
CA VAL A 203 -5.59 5.32 0.13
C VAL A 203 -6.53 4.26 0.71
N LEU A 204 -6.07 3.48 1.68
CA LEU A 204 -6.89 2.47 2.35
C LEU A 204 -8.06 3.13 3.12
N LEU A 205 -7.82 4.27 3.75
CA LEU A 205 -8.85 5.10 4.39
C LEU A 205 -9.82 5.66 3.36
N SER A 206 -9.31 6.16 2.23
CA SER A 206 -10.13 6.59 1.10
C SER A 206 -11.05 5.48 0.62
N PHE A 207 -10.50 4.27 0.41
CA PHE A 207 -11.29 3.10 0.02
C PHE A 207 -12.36 2.76 1.07
N TYR A 208 -12.00 2.74 2.36
CA TYR A 208 -12.94 2.51 3.45
C TYR A 208 -14.11 3.50 3.38
N LEU A 209 -13.83 4.79 3.38
CA LEU A 209 -14.84 5.86 3.35
C LEU A 209 -15.70 5.83 2.07
N LEU A 210 -15.08 5.60 0.92
CA LEU A 210 -15.79 5.52 -0.38
C LEU A 210 -16.71 4.29 -0.48
N THR A 211 -16.42 3.22 0.24
CA THR A 211 -17.20 1.98 0.18
C THR A 211 -18.22 1.83 1.31
N GLN A 212 -18.18 2.70 2.33
CA GLN A 212 -19.23 2.72 3.35
C GLN A 212 -20.61 3.01 2.75
N HIS A 213 -21.63 2.33 3.30
CA HIS A 213 -23.02 2.51 2.89
C HIS A 213 -23.67 3.79 3.46
N ARG A 214 -22.95 4.54 4.30
CA ARG A 214 -23.44 5.78 4.91
C ARG A 214 -23.30 6.96 3.93
N TRP A 215 -24.27 7.88 4.01
CA TRP A 215 -24.61 8.84 2.98
C TRP A 215 -23.61 10.00 2.85
N ARG A 216 -23.53 10.57 1.63
CA ARG A 216 -22.92 11.84 1.14
C ARG A 216 -21.57 12.30 1.71
N ASP A 217 -21.41 12.46 3.01
CA ASP A 217 -20.22 13.05 3.64
C ASP A 217 -19.00 12.12 3.53
N ASP A 218 -19.23 10.81 3.58
CA ASP A 218 -18.17 9.81 3.46
C ASP A 218 -17.48 9.84 2.08
N MET A 219 -18.22 10.20 1.01
CA MET A 219 -17.64 10.32 -0.33
C MET A 219 -16.75 11.55 -0.46
N ILE A 220 -17.09 12.65 0.21
CA ILE A 220 -16.26 13.85 0.28
C ILE A 220 -14.99 13.55 1.08
N LEU A 221 -15.13 12.99 2.29
CA LEU A 221 -13.99 12.64 3.14
C LEU A 221 -13.08 11.61 2.46
N GLY A 222 -13.64 10.60 1.80
CA GLY A 222 -12.89 9.61 1.04
C GLY A 222 -12.13 10.22 -0.13
N SER A 223 -12.71 11.22 -0.80
CA SER A 223 -12.03 11.98 -1.87
C SER A 223 -10.90 12.86 -1.32
N ILE A 224 -11.13 13.53 -0.18
CA ILE A 224 -10.10 14.33 0.51
C ILE A 224 -8.94 13.43 0.96
N ALA A 225 -9.22 12.25 1.53
CA ALA A 225 -8.20 11.28 1.91
C ALA A 225 -7.37 10.81 0.70
N PHE A 226 -8.00 10.59 -0.46
CA PHE A 226 -7.26 10.25 -1.68
C PHE A 226 -6.41 11.42 -2.20
N VAL A 227 -6.92 12.65 -2.16
CA VAL A 227 -6.14 13.86 -2.51
C VAL A 227 -4.95 14.00 -1.57
N ALA A 228 -5.12 13.75 -0.28
CA ALA A 228 -4.02 13.75 0.68
C ALA A 228 -3.00 12.65 0.34
N ALA A 229 -3.43 11.42 0.05
CA ALA A 229 -2.53 10.34 -0.35
C ALA A 229 -1.69 10.71 -1.58
N LEU A 230 -2.34 11.27 -2.60
CA LEU A 230 -1.70 11.71 -3.84
C LEU A 230 -0.72 12.87 -3.64
N ASN A 231 -1.03 13.78 -2.71
CA ASN A 231 -0.12 14.87 -2.34
C ASN A 231 0.96 14.47 -1.34
N TYR A 232 0.88 13.25 -0.79
CA TYR A 232 1.95 12.63 -0.03
C TYR A 232 2.89 11.84 -0.94
N LYS A 233 2.36 11.10 -1.91
CA LYS A 233 3.19 10.40 -2.90
C LYS A 233 2.50 10.43 -4.27
N GLN A 234 3.13 11.07 -5.25
CA GLN A 234 2.58 11.20 -6.60
C GLN A 234 2.35 9.84 -7.30
N MET A 235 3.03 8.80 -6.83
CA MET A 235 2.86 7.43 -7.33
C MET A 235 1.44 6.89 -7.09
N GLU A 236 0.66 7.50 -6.19
CA GLU A 236 -0.75 7.18 -5.99
C GLU A 236 -1.64 7.50 -7.20
N LEU A 237 -1.12 8.20 -8.21
CA LEU A 237 -1.76 8.32 -9.52
C LEU A 237 -2.14 6.97 -10.13
N TYR A 238 -1.45 5.89 -9.78
CA TYR A 238 -1.73 4.53 -10.26
C TYR A 238 -3.12 4.04 -9.85
N ARG A 239 -3.74 4.69 -8.86
CA ARG A 239 -5.09 4.39 -8.35
C ARG A 239 -6.11 5.48 -8.66
N SER A 240 -5.68 6.57 -9.27
CA SER A 240 -6.55 7.73 -9.56
C SER A 240 -7.69 7.39 -10.52
N LEU A 241 -7.44 6.60 -11.57
CA LEU A 241 -8.47 6.20 -12.53
C LEU A 241 -9.59 5.37 -11.86
N PRO A 242 -9.31 4.27 -11.12
CA PRO A 242 -10.34 3.54 -10.38
C PRO A 242 -11.16 4.43 -9.45
N VAL A 243 -10.51 5.31 -8.67
CA VAL A 243 -11.18 6.22 -7.73
C VAL A 243 -12.13 7.15 -8.49
N PHE A 244 -11.64 7.76 -9.58
CA PHE A 244 -12.43 8.64 -10.43
C PHE A 244 -13.65 7.91 -11.02
N PHE A 245 -13.45 6.78 -11.70
CA PHE A 245 -14.53 6.04 -12.35
C PHE A 245 -15.53 5.46 -11.35
N PHE A 246 -15.08 5.08 -10.15
CA PHE A 246 -15.96 4.64 -9.06
C PHE A 246 -16.87 5.78 -8.59
N ILE A 247 -16.31 6.94 -8.22
CA ILE A 247 -17.08 8.12 -7.78
C ILE A 247 -18.04 8.58 -8.88
N LEU A 248 -17.55 8.65 -10.11
CA LEU A 248 -18.37 9.05 -11.27
C LEU A 248 -19.52 8.05 -11.48
N GLY A 249 -19.25 6.75 -11.38
CA GLY A 249 -20.26 5.70 -11.49
C GLY A 249 -21.33 5.81 -10.40
N ARG A 250 -20.93 6.04 -9.14
CA ARG A 250 -21.85 6.27 -8.01
C ARG A 250 -22.75 7.48 -8.26
N CYS A 251 -22.19 8.58 -8.76
CA CYS A 251 -22.97 9.78 -9.07
C CYS A 251 -23.91 9.57 -10.26
N TRP A 252 -23.46 8.83 -11.28
CA TRP A 252 -24.24 8.53 -12.48
C TRP A 252 -25.45 7.63 -12.20
N GLN A 253 -25.30 6.66 -11.30
CA GLN A 253 -26.34 5.70 -10.94
C GLN A 253 -27.31 6.18 -9.86
N GLU A 254 -27.24 7.45 -9.47
CA GLU A 254 -28.24 8.04 -8.58
C GLU A 254 -29.64 8.02 -9.20
N ARG A 255 -30.67 7.78 -8.37
CA ARG A 255 -32.06 7.76 -8.82
C ARG A 255 -32.52 9.06 -9.50
N SER A 256 -31.91 10.19 -9.13
CA SER A 256 -32.19 11.50 -9.72
C SER A 256 -30.90 12.11 -10.26
N SER A 257 -30.92 12.51 -11.53
CA SER A 257 -29.79 13.16 -12.19
C SER A 257 -29.38 14.45 -11.49
N VAL A 258 -30.33 15.20 -10.91
CA VAL A 258 -30.02 16.41 -10.13
C VAL A 258 -29.23 16.06 -8.87
N THR A 259 -29.60 14.98 -8.18
CA THR A 259 -28.84 14.48 -7.02
C THR A 259 -27.45 14.02 -7.42
N GLY A 260 -27.33 13.29 -8.53
CA GLY A 260 -26.04 12.86 -9.09
C GLY A 260 -25.12 14.03 -9.42
N ILE A 261 -25.62 15.04 -10.16
CA ILE A 261 -24.87 16.25 -10.52
C ILE A 261 -24.47 17.03 -9.26
N ARG A 262 -25.38 17.20 -8.30
CA ARG A 262 -25.10 17.91 -7.05
C ARG A 262 -24.00 17.20 -6.24
N ARG A 263 -24.03 15.87 -6.19
CA ARG A 263 -23.00 15.07 -5.51
C ARG A 263 -21.66 15.17 -6.21
N LEU A 264 -21.64 15.04 -7.54
CA LEU A 264 -20.43 15.22 -8.33
C LEU A 264 -19.83 16.61 -8.10
N ALA A 265 -20.65 17.67 -8.16
CA ALA A 265 -20.21 19.03 -7.89
C ALA A 265 -19.65 19.21 -6.47
N SER A 266 -20.29 18.60 -5.45
CA SER A 266 -19.77 18.65 -4.07
C SER A 266 -18.39 17.96 -3.95
N VAL A 267 -18.22 16.79 -4.55
CA VAL A 267 -16.91 16.10 -4.54
C VAL A 267 -15.87 16.86 -5.34
N SER A 268 -16.21 17.36 -6.52
CA SER A 268 -15.30 18.18 -7.33
C SER A 268 -14.84 19.43 -6.59
N LEU A 269 -15.75 20.12 -5.88
CA LEU A 269 -15.40 21.28 -5.06
C LEU A 269 -14.47 20.89 -3.92
N ALA A 270 -14.73 19.78 -3.22
CA ALA A 270 -13.87 19.29 -2.16
C ALA A 270 -12.46 18.96 -2.67
N VAL A 271 -12.36 18.26 -3.80
CA VAL A 271 -11.07 17.93 -4.44
C VAL A 271 -10.31 19.20 -4.82
N ILE A 272 -10.95 20.14 -5.50
CA ILE A 272 -10.32 21.43 -5.90
C ILE A 272 -9.87 22.20 -4.66
N PHE A 273 -10.71 22.30 -3.64
CA PHE A 273 -10.39 23.00 -2.40
C PHE A 273 -9.21 22.35 -1.67
N SER A 274 -9.18 21.02 -1.55
CA SER A 274 -8.06 20.30 -0.93
C SER A 274 -6.75 20.50 -1.68
N PHE A 275 -6.76 20.44 -3.02
CA PHE A 275 -5.57 20.76 -3.81
C PHE A 275 -5.14 22.22 -3.62
N ALA A 276 -6.08 23.16 -3.71
CA ALA A 276 -5.79 24.58 -3.53
C ALA A 276 -5.18 24.86 -2.15
N LEU A 277 -5.72 24.26 -1.09
CA LEU A 277 -5.21 24.41 0.27
C LEU A 277 -3.79 23.85 0.42
N ILE A 278 -3.55 22.63 -0.06
CA ILE A 278 -2.23 21.98 0.02
C ILE A 278 -1.18 22.74 -0.79
N TRP A 279 -1.54 23.26 -1.97
CA TRP A 279 -0.62 23.93 -2.89
C TRP A 279 -0.54 25.45 -2.71
N LEU A 280 -1.34 26.04 -1.81
CA LEU A 280 -1.40 27.49 -1.60
C LEU A 280 -0.01 28.12 -1.40
N PRO A 281 0.91 27.56 -0.59
CA PRO A 281 2.24 28.14 -0.39
C PRO A 281 3.15 28.09 -1.64
N PHE A 282 2.80 27.27 -2.63
CA PHE A 282 3.57 27.06 -3.87
C PHE A 282 2.91 27.72 -5.09
N TRP A 283 1.87 28.53 -4.90
CA TRP A 283 1.11 29.17 -5.99
C TRP A 283 1.96 30.04 -6.92
N SER A 284 3.06 30.62 -6.42
CA SER A 284 4.00 31.41 -7.24
C SER A 284 4.88 30.55 -8.15
N GLN A 285 5.01 29.25 -7.88
CA GLN A 285 5.93 28.35 -8.60
C GLN A 285 5.42 26.90 -8.77
N PRO A 286 4.15 26.68 -9.16
CA PRO A 286 3.58 25.34 -9.22
C PRO A 286 4.27 24.47 -10.29
N LEU A 287 4.71 25.07 -11.40
CA LEU A 287 5.39 24.35 -12.47
C LEU A 287 6.75 23.77 -12.02
N GLN A 288 7.48 24.49 -11.18
CA GLN A 288 8.75 24.02 -10.64
C GLN A 288 8.55 22.77 -9.77
N VAL A 289 7.55 22.80 -8.89
CA VAL A 289 7.19 21.64 -8.06
C VAL A 289 6.79 20.47 -8.96
N LEU A 290 5.91 20.68 -9.95
CA LEU A 290 5.47 19.63 -10.88
C LEU A 290 6.64 18.99 -11.66
N GLN A 291 7.62 19.78 -12.10
CA GLN A 291 8.80 19.27 -12.79
C GLN A 291 9.68 18.39 -11.89
N ARG A 292 9.72 18.67 -10.57
CA ARG A 292 10.39 17.81 -9.58
C ARG A 292 9.64 16.49 -9.37
N LEU A 293 8.31 16.52 -9.35
CA LEU A 293 7.49 15.31 -9.13
C LEU A 293 7.52 14.33 -10.30
N PHE A 294 7.63 14.85 -11.54
CA PHE A 294 7.62 14.07 -12.78
C PHE A 294 8.88 14.31 -13.62
N PRO A 295 10.04 13.77 -13.22
CA PRO A 295 11.30 14.00 -13.93
C PRO A 295 11.40 13.15 -15.20
N PHE A 296 10.86 13.64 -16.32
CA PHE A 296 10.87 12.94 -17.62
C PHE A 296 12.27 12.66 -18.21
N SER A 297 13.33 13.22 -17.62
CA SER A 297 14.72 12.96 -18.00
C SER A 297 15.22 11.57 -17.59
N ARG A 298 14.51 10.89 -16.68
CA ARG A 298 14.83 9.52 -16.23
C ARG A 298 14.32 8.50 -17.25
N GLY A 299 15.19 7.61 -17.74
CA GLY A 299 14.88 6.67 -18.82
C GLY A 299 13.78 5.64 -18.48
N ILE A 300 13.28 4.89 -19.48
CA ILE A 300 12.13 3.94 -19.37
C ILE A 300 12.25 2.89 -18.23
N PHE A 301 13.47 2.59 -17.84
CA PHE A 301 13.82 1.85 -16.63
C PHE A 301 15.29 2.18 -16.38
N GLU A 302 15.55 2.90 -15.30
CA GLU A 302 16.92 3.21 -14.86
C GLU A 302 17.54 1.95 -14.23
N ASP A 303 16.76 1.28 -13.38
CA ASP A 303 17.13 0.03 -12.73
C ASP A 303 16.38 -1.19 -13.29
N LYS A 304 16.75 -2.37 -12.81
CA LYS A 304 16.22 -3.65 -13.28
C LYS A 304 14.96 -3.94 -12.48
N VAL A 305 13.81 -3.67 -13.08
CA VAL A 305 12.50 -3.79 -12.44
C VAL A 305 11.73 -4.97 -13.03
N ALA A 306 10.88 -5.62 -12.24
CA ALA A 306 10.03 -6.73 -12.69
C ALA A 306 8.82 -6.27 -13.53
N ASN A 307 9.07 -5.45 -14.56
CA ASN A 307 8.03 -4.93 -15.46
C ASN A 307 8.18 -5.44 -16.91
N PHE A 308 7.18 -5.14 -17.74
CA PHE A 308 7.13 -5.60 -19.12
C PHE A 308 8.33 -5.10 -19.92
N TRP A 309 8.71 -3.83 -19.75
CA TRP A 309 9.76 -3.18 -20.51
C TRP A 309 11.15 -3.74 -20.22
N CYS A 310 11.49 -3.96 -18.95
CA CYS A 310 12.77 -4.56 -18.55
C CYS A 310 12.86 -6.02 -19.01
N THR A 311 11.78 -6.79 -18.87
CA THR A 311 11.76 -8.22 -19.26
C THR A 311 11.81 -8.39 -20.78
N SER A 312 10.98 -7.67 -21.53
CA SER A 312 10.98 -7.72 -22.99
C SER A 312 12.26 -7.16 -23.61
N SER A 313 13.01 -6.33 -22.88
CA SER A 313 14.35 -5.86 -23.28
C SER A 313 15.39 -6.97 -23.41
N LEU A 314 15.10 -8.18 -22.93
CA LEU A 314 15.92 -9.36 -23.22
C LEU A 314 15.84 -9.78 -24.69
N VAL A 315 14.68 -9.60 -25.32
CA VAL A 315 14.40 -9.99 -26.71
C VAL A 315 14.48 -8.79 -27.65
N PHE A 316 13.96 -7.63 -27.23
CA PHE A 316 13.88 -6.42 -28.05
C PHE A 316 14.44 -5.19 -27.34
N LYS A 317 15.53 -4.62 -27.86
CA LYS A 317 16.22 -3.47 -27.23
C LYS A 317 15.49 -2.15 -27.48
N TRP A 318 14.44 -1.88 -26.71
CA TRP A 318 13.59 -0.68 -26.82
C TRP A 318 14.37 0.63 -26.91
N LYS A 319 15.37 0.82 -26.03
CA LYS A 319 16.20 2.05 -25.97
C LYS A 319 16.99 2.32 -27.27
N ASN A 320 17.26 1.29 -28.07
CA ASN A 320 17.98 1.42 -29.33
C ASN A 320 17.04 1.56 -30.54
N ALA A 321 15.78 1.13 -30.38
CA ALA A 321 14.84 1.03 -31.49
C ALA A 321 13.84 2.19 -31.54
N VAL A 322 13.56 2.86 -30.41
CA VAL A 322 12.49 3.86 -30.30
C VAL A 322 13.01 5.10 -29.56
N SER A 323 12.67 6.29 -30.06
CA SER A 323 13.03 7.55 -29.40
C SER A 323 12.34 7.71 -28.04
N VAL A 324 12.92 8.48 -27.13
CA VAL A 324 12.37 8.70 -25.78
C VAL A 324 10.93 9.22 -25.82
N HIS A 325 10.62 10.19 -26.70
CA HIS A 325 9.27 10.76 -26.82
C HIS A 325 8.23 9.73 -27.30
N GLN A 326 8.58 8.94 -28.31
CA GLN A 326 7.72 7.86 -28.80
C GLN A 326 7.51 6.80 -27.71
N LEU A 327 8.56 6.49 -26.96
CA LEU A 327 8.53 5.50 -25.91
C LEU A 327 7.63 5.93 -24.74
N VAL A 328 7.76 7.17 -24.26
CA VAL A 328 6.85 7.76 -23.24
C VAL A 328 5.40 7.69 -23.71
N THR A 329 5.15 8.10 -24.96
CA THR A 329 3.79 8.10 -25.54
C THR A 329 3.23 6.68 -25.62
N MET A 330 4.02 5.72 -26.12
CA MET A 330 3.63 4.33 -26.25
C MET A 330 3.33 3.70 -24.88
N CYS A 331 4.19 3.90 -23.88
CA CYS A 331 3.96 3.45 -22.51
C CYS A 331 2.65 4.02 -21.97
N GLY A 332 2.43 5.33 -22.10
CA GLY A 332 1.20 5.99 -21.65
C GLY A 332 -0.06 5.41 -22.32
N LEU A 333 -0.03 5.22 -23.64
CA LEU A 333 -1.15 4.64 -24.39
C LEU A 333 -1.44 3.19 -23.98
N ILE A 334 -0.41 2.35 -23.81
CA ILE A 334 -0.57 0.95 -23.39
C ILE A 334 -1.09 0.89 -21.95
N THR A 335 -0.55 1.69 -21.03
CA THR A 335 -1.06 1.76 -19.66
C THR A 335 -2.53 2.18 -19.63
N LEU A 336 -2.93 3.20 -20.39
CA LEU A 336 -4.34 3.60 -20.47
C LEU A 336 -5.21 2.50 -21.08
N ALA A 337 -4.80 1.94 -22.22
CA ALA A 337 -5.56 0.91 -22.94
C ALA A 337 -5.76 -0.34 -22.07
N THR A 338 -4.73 -0.75 -21.33
CA THR A 338 -4.79 -1.89 -20.42
C THR A 338 -5.51 -1.59 -19.11
N SER A 339 -5.73 -0.32 -18.73
CA SER A 339 -6.46 0.06 -17.51
C SER A 339 -7.96 0.31 -17.77
N LEU A 340 -8.29 0.83 -18.95
CA LEU A 340 -9.63 1.31 -19.28
C LEU A 340 -10.75 0.26 -19.14
N PRO A 341 -10.57 -1.03 -19.55
CA PRO A 341 -11.62 -2.03 -19.40
C PRO A 341 -12.08 -2.20 -17.95
N SER A 342 -11.13 -2.26 -17.01
CA SER A 342 -11.42 -2.39 -15.58
C SER A 342 -12.12 -1.15 -15.02
N CYS A 343 -11.66 0.04 -15.43
CA CYS A 343 -12.26 1.33 -15.07
C CYS A 343 -13.71 1.46 -15.55
N LEU A 344 -13.98 1.10 -16.81
CA LEU A 344 -15.33 1.14 -17.39
C LEU A 344 -16.25 0.14 -16.69
N HIS A 345 -15.76 -1.06 -16.38
CA HIS A 345 -16.52 -2.02 -15.58
C HIS A 345 -16.87 -1.45 -14.18
N CYS A 346 -15.91 -0.80 -13.51
CA CYS A 346 -16.12 -0.14 -12.22
C CYS A 346 -17.17 1.00 -12.33
N PHE A 347 -17.11 1.82 -13.37
CA PHE A 347 -18.08 2.89 -13.61
C PHE A 347 -19.50 2.37 -13.88
N LEU A 348 -19.62 1.30 -14.68
CA LEU A 348 -20.90 0.69 -14.99
C LEU A 348 -21.48 -0.10 -13.80
N ARG A 349 -20.66 -0.52 -12.84
CA ARG A 349 -21.09 -1.32 -11.67
C ARG A 349 -20.33 -0.90 -10.40
N PRO A 350 -20.51 0.33 -9.88
CA PRO A 350 -19.73 0.94 -8.81
C PRO A 350 -20.04 0.34 -7.43
N THR A 351 -19.66 -0.93 -7.28
CA THR A 351 -19.76 -1.73 -6.06
C THR A 351 -18.40 -1.81 -5.37
N PRO A 352 -18.34 -1.98 -4.03
CA PRO A 352 -17.08 -2.18 -3.33
C PRO A 352 -16.23 -3.32 -3.93
N ARG A 353 -16.86 -4.41 -4.38
CA ARG A 353 -16.19 -5.51 -5.10
C ARG A 353 -15.54 -5.03 -6.40
N SER A 354 -16.28 -4.35 -7.28
CA SER A 354 -15.72 -3.86 -8.55
C SER A 354 -14.56 -2.90 -8.33
N PHE A 355 -14.63 -2.09 -7.26
CA PHE A 355 -13.65 -1.08 -6.94
C PHE A 355 -12.35 -1.69 -6.43
N ARG A 356 -12.42 -2.70 -5.55
CA ARG A 356 -11.25 -3.48 -5.10
C ARG A 356 -10.48 -4.08 -6.28
N TRP A 357 -11.19 -4.72 -7.21
CA TRP A 357 -10.58 -5.26 -8.43
C TRP A 357 -9.97 -4.18 -9.31
N SER A 358 -10.68 -3.07 -9.51
CA SER A 358 -10.20 -1.97 -10.34
C SER A 358 -8.94 -1.32 -9.76
N LEU A 359 -8.88 -1.11 -8.44
CA LEU A 359 -7.69 -0.61 -7.76
C LEU A 359 -6.47 -1.53 -8.00
N LEU A 360 -6.64 -2.85 -7.82
CA LEU A 360 -5.57 -3.82 -8.03
C LEU A 360 -5.13 -3.90 -9.49
N ILE A 361 -6.07 -4.09 -10.41
CA ILE A 361 -5.78 -4.28 -11.84
C ILE A 361 -5.11 -3.05 -12.42
N VAL A 362 -5.66 -1.86 -12.18
CA VAL A 362 -5.12 -0.63 -12.77
C VAL A 362 -3.75 -0.31 -12.18
N SER A 363 -3.57 -0.40 -10.86
CA SER A 363 -2.24 -0.17 -10.28
C SER A 363 -1.19 -1.17 -10.76
N LEU A 364 -1.58 -2.42 -11.04
CA LEU A 364 -0.68 -3.42 -11.66
C LEU A 364 -0.40 -3.11 -13.14
N CYS A 365 -1.37 -2.61 -13.91
CA CYS A 365 -1.16 -2.11 -15.27
C CYS A 365 -0.18 -0.93 -15.31
N PHE A 366 -0.31 0.02 -14.37
CA PHE A 366 0.66 1.11 -14.22
C PHE A 366 2.06 0.56 -13.89
N TYR A 367 2.18 -0.37 -12.92
CA TYR A 367 3.47 -0.98 -12.59
C TYR A 367 4.11 -1.73 -13.78
N LEU A 368 3.32 -2.46 -14.58
CA LEU A 368 3.84 -3.26 -15.67
C LEU A 368 4.20 -2.44 -16.91
N PHE A 369 3.41 -1.43 -17.24
CA PHE A 369 3.45 -0.77 -18.55
C PHE A 369 3.80 0.73 -18.51
N SER A 370 3.89 1.37 -17.33
CA SER A 370 4.28 2.78 -17.24
C SER A 370 5.75 2.99 -17.65
N TYR A 371 6.06 4.22 -18.07
CA TYR A 371 7.39 4.62 -18.49
C TYR A 371 8.38 4.74 -17.33
N GLN A 372 7.94 5.18 -16.15
CA GLN A 372 8.80 5.31 -14.97
C GLN A 372 8.25 4.46 -13.85
N VAL A 373 8.99 3.41 -13.52
CA VAL A 373 8.64 2.44 -12.49
C VAL A 373 9.91 2.08 -11.73
N HIS A 374 9.82 2.05 -10.41
CA HIS A 374 10.89 1.59 -9.51
C HIS A 374 10.51 0.26 -8.90
N GLU A 375 11.47 -0.53 -8.41
CA GLU A 375 11.20 -1.85 -7.80
C GLU A 375 10.15 -1.74 -6.69
N LYS A 376 10.28 -0.71 -5.84
CA LYS A 376 9.44 -0.40 -4.68
C LYS A 376 7.99 -0.04 -5.04
N SER A 377 7.73 0.40 -6.27
CA SER A 377 6.37 0.79 -6.67
C SER A 377 5.40 -0.39 -6.76
N ILE A 378 5.88 -1.63 -6.69
CA ILE A 378 5.05 -2.84 -6.56
C ILE A 378 4.21 -2.85 -5.27
N LEU A 379 4.58 -2.05 -4.25
CA LEU A 379 3.80 -1.88 -3.02
C LEU A 379 2.39 -1.30 -3.29
N ILE A 380 2.20 -0.58 -4.39
CA ILE A 380 0.93 0.04 -4.76
C ILE A 380 -0.10 -1.02 -5.17
N PRO A 381 0.17 -1.92 -6.15
CA PRO A 381 -0.71 -3.05 -6.38
C PRO A 381 -0.74 -4.05 -5.22
N ALA A 382 0.36 -4.25 -4.47
CA ALA A 382 0.35 -5.13 -3.30
C ALA A 382 -0.65 -4.66 -2.22
N SER A 383 -0.65 -3.37 -1.87
CA SER A 383 -1.62 -2.80 -0.91
C SER A 383 -3.06 -2.87 -1.42
N SER A 384 -3.27 -2.74 -2.73
CA SER A 384 -4.60 -2.91 -3.34
C SER A 384 -5.06 -4.37 -3.30
N ALA A 385 -4.14 -5.33 -3.44
CA ALA A 385 -4.40 -6.76 -3.30
C ALA A 385 -4.83 -7.16 -1.88
N LEU A 386 -4.35 -6.46 -0.83
CA LEU A 386 -4.79 -6.72 0.55
C LEU A 386 -6.31 -6.61 0.73
N LEU A 387 -6.98 -5.74 -0.03
CA LEU A 387 -8.44 -5.57 0.02
C LEU A 387 -9.20 -6.82 -0.48
N LEU A 388 -8.53 -7.70 -1.22
CA LEU A 388 -9.07 -8.94 -1.78
C LEU A 388 -8.60 -10.19 -1.00
N LEU A 389 -7.89 -10.01 0.12
CA LEU A 389 -7.27 -11.08 0.88
C LEU A 389 -8.30 -12.12 1.38
N THR A 390 -9.47 -11.68 1.82
CA THR A 390 -10.56 -12.57 2.25
C THR A 390 -11.33 -13.23 1.09
N ASP A 391 -11.39 -12.55 -0.06
CA ASP A 391 -12.16 -13.02 -1.22
C ASP A 391 -11.38 -14.11 -1.98
N HIS A 392 -10.04 -13.97 -2.09
CA HIS A 392 -9.18 -14.86 -2.87
C HIS A 392 -7.86 -15.15 -2.13
N PRO A 393 -7.90 -15.79 -0.94
CA PRO A 393 -6.77 -15.89 0.00
C PRO A 393 -5.52 -16.47 -0.64
N GLN A 394 -5.64 -17.60 -1.34
CA GLN A 394 -4.49 -18.26 -1.97
C GLN A 394 -3.83 -17.40 -3.06
N ALA A 395 -4.62 -16.85 -3.97
CA ALA A 395 -4.09 -16.05 -5.09
C ALA A 395 -3.44 -14.76 -4.60
N ILE A 396 -4.02 -14.11 -3.59
CA ILE A 396 -3.49 -12.89 -3.00
C ILE A 396 -2.22 -13.18 -2.18
N CYS A 397 -2.20 -14.20 -1.33
CA CYS A 397 -0.98 -14.60 -0.60
C CYS A 397 0.18 -14.95 -1.56
N TRP A 398 -0.12 -15.65 -2.65
CA TRP A 398 0.86 -15.96 -3.69
C TRP A 398 1.35 -14.67 -4.38
N PHE A 399 0.45 -13.79 -4.81
CA PHE A 399 0.80 -12.51 -5.42
C PHE A 399 1.69 -11.67 -4.49
N LEU A 400 1.28 -11.48 -3.23
CA LEU A 400 2.06 -10.74 -2.23
C LEU A 400 3.44 -11.35 -2.02
N SER A 401 3.55 -12.67 -1.95
CA SER A 401 4.85 -13.36 -1.86
C SER A 401 5.73 -13.06 -3.08
N THR A 402 5.18 -13.09 -4.30
CA THR A 402 5.91 -12.73 -5.53
C THR A 402 6.33 -11.26 -5.52
N THR A 403 5.50 -10.34 -5.01
CA THR A 403 5.89 -8.92 -4.88
C THR A 403 7.11 -8.74 -3.98
N CYS A 404 7.18 -9.48 -2.86
CA CYS A 404 8.35 -9.49 -1.98
C CYS A 404 9.62 -9.97 -2.71
N PHE A 405 9.54 -11.10 -3.42
CA PHE A 405 10.69 -11.62 -4.17
C PHE A 405 11.14 -10.71 -5.30
N SER A 406 10.24 -9.94 -5.92
CA SER A 406 10.60 -8.99 -6.99
C SER A 406 11.56 -7.88 -6.52
N MET A 407 11.59 -7.59 -5.21
CA MET A 407 12.47 -6.59 -4.59
C MET A 407 13.76 -7.21 -4.02
N THR A 408 13.99 -8.51 -4.21
CA THR A 408 15.22 -9.20 -3.76
C THR A 408 16.52 -8.47 -4.13
N PRO A 409 16.72 -7.99 -5.38
CA PRO A 409 17.95 -7.29 -5.73
C PRO A 409 18.22 -6.06 -4.86
N LEU A 410 17.16 -5.33 -4.49
CA LEU A 410 17.25 -4.15 -3.62
C LEU A 410 17.70 -4.56 -2.20
N PHE A 411 17.05 -5.55 -1.60
CA PHE A 411 17.40 -5.99 -0.25
C PHE A 411 18.83 -6.55 -0.16
N ILE A 412 19.33 -7.21 -1.21
CA ILE A 412 20.73 -7.66 -1.27
C ILE A 412 21.68 -6.47 -1.35
N LYS A 413 21.38 -5.48 -2.21
CA LYS A 413 22.20 -4.27 -2.38
C LYS A 413 22.38 -3.51 -1.05
N GLU A 414 21.39 -3.57 -0.17
CA GLU A 414 21.36 -2.83 1.09
C GLU A 414 21.76 -3.65 2.32
N GLY A 415 22.26 -4.88 2.12
CA GLY A 415 22.64 -5.75 3.23
C GLY A 415 21.46 -6.29 4.06
N LEU A 416 20.22 -6.14 3.59
CA LEU A 416 18.98 -6.57 4.25
C LEU A 416 18.58 -8.02 3.92
N ALA A 417 19.37 -8.75 3.14
CA ALA A 417 19.02 -10.10 2.71
C ALA A 417 18.69 -11.10 3.84
N PRO A 418 19.43 -11.14 4.97
CA PRO A 418 19.07 -12.02 6.10
C PRO A 418 17.72 -11.64 6.73
N THR A 419 17.49 -10.34 6.90
CA THR A 419 16.23 -9.80 7.44
C THR A 419 15.06 -10.12 6.51
N PHE A 420 15.27 -9.98 5.20
CA PHE A 420 14.29 -10.36 4.18
C PHE A 420 13.95 -11.85 4.26
N ALA A 421 14.94 -12.73 4.33
CA ALA A 421 14.71 -14.17 4.45
C ALA A 421 13.90 -14.51 5.72
N PHE A 422 14.25 -13.91 6.85
CA PHE A 422 13.55 -14.10 8.12
C PHE A 422 12.08 -13.64 8.04
N ALA A 423 11.84 -12.41 7.61
CA ALA A 423 10.48 -11.87 7.47
C ALA A 423 9.65 -12.66 6.45
N MET A 424 10.28 -13.11 5.35
CA MET A 424 9.62 -13.90 4.31
C MET A 424 9.20 -15.28 4.82
N VAL A 425 10.03 -15.97 5.60
CA VAL A 425 9.67 -17.27 6.21
C VAL A 425 8.46 -17.11 7.14
N ILE A 426 8.49 -16.11 8.03
CA ILE A 426 7.35 -15.81 8.93
C ILE A 426 6.08 -15.56 8.11
N PHE A 427 6.17 -14.70 7.10
CA PHE A 427 5.03 -14.36 6.26
C PHE A 427 4.47 -15.55 5.49
N LEU A 428 5.32 -16.41 4.93
CA LEU A 428 4.89 -17.63 4.24
C LEU A 428 4.17 -18.59 5.20
N VAL A 429 4.65 -18.74 6.43
CA VAL A 429 3.96 -19.53 7.47
C VAL A 429 2.58 -18.96 7.77
N TYR A 430 2.46 -17.64 7.96
CA TYR A 430 1.17 -16.99 8.18
C TYR A 430 0.24 -17.10 6.96
N CYS A 431 0.76 -17.01 5.74
CA CYS A 431 -0.01 -17.20 4.51
C CYS A 431 -0.55 -18.63 4.39
N VAL A 432 0.26 -19.65 4.69
CA VAL A 432 -0.17 -21.05 4.67
C VAL A 432 -1.24 -21.28 5.74
N TRP A 433 -1.01 -20.79 6.96
CA TRP A 433 -2.00 -20.91 8.04
C TRP A 433 -3.32 -20.21 7.68
N PHE A 434 -3.26 -19.00 7.11
CA PHE A 434 -4.42 -18.25 6.66
C PHE A 434 -5.18 -18.95 5.53
N CYS A 435 -4.47 -19.44 4.51
CA CYS A 435 -5.09 -20.18 3.42
C CYS A 435 -5.76 -21.48 3.92
N HIS A 436 -5.12 -22.20 4.85
CA HIS A 436 -5.68 -23.42 5.43
C HIS A 436 -6.94 -23.17 6.25
N GLN A 437 -7.04 -22.03 6.94
CA GLN A 437 -8.25 -21.65 7.69
C GLN A 437 -9.36 -21.11 6.79
N SER A 438 -9.00 -20.48 5.66
CA SER A 438 -9.95 -19.82 4.77
C SER A 438 -10.50 -20.72 3.66
N ILE A 439 -9.82 -21.82 3.36
CA ILE A 439 -10.20 -22.81 2.35
C ILE A 439 -10.46 -24.12 3.08
N ASP A 440 -11.58 -24.79 2.79
CA ASP A 440 -11.83 -26.16 3.27
C ASP A 440 -10.74 -27.10 2.74
N PHE A 441 -9.66 -27.23 3.51
CA PHE A 441 -8.44 -27.89 3.07
C PHE A 441 -8.62 -29.40 3.12
N SER A 442 -8.75 -30.01 1.94
CA SER A 442 -8.67 -31.46 1.76
C SER A 442 -7.36 -31.84 1.08
N TRP A 443 -6.90 -33.08 1.27
CA TRP A 443 -5.73 -33.60 0.54
C TRP A 443 -5.86 -33.49 -0.99
N ASN A 444 -7.10 -33.59 -1.52
CA ASN A 444 -7.38 -33.37 -2.94
C ASN A 444 -7.27 -31.89 -3.33
N ALA A 445 -7.59 -30.96 -2.43
CA ALA A 445 -7.37 -29.53 -2.64
C ALA A 445 -5.87 -29.18 -2.68
N ALA A 446 -5.04 -29.85 -1.88
CA ALA A 446 -3.58 -29.65 -1.88
C ALA A 446 -2.93 -30.02 -3.22
N LEU A 447 -3.47 -31.02 -3.93
CA LEU A 447 -3.03 -31.45 -5.27
C LEU A 447 -3.69 -30.67 -6.42
N SER A 448 -4.55 -29.70 -6.11
CA SER A 448 -5.17 -28.88 -7.15
C SER A 448 -4.12 -28.05 -7.90
N LEU A 449 -4.34 -27.86 -9.20
CA LEU A 449 -3.43 -27.14 -10.08
C LEU A 449 -2.99 -25.76 -9.52
N PRO A 450 -3.88 -24.92 -8.95
CA PRO A 450 -3.47 -23.63 -8.39
C PRO A 450 -2.49 -23.75 -7.20
N HIS A 451 -2.66 -24.77 -6.35
CA HIS A 451 -1.76 -25.01 -5.21
C HIS A 451 -0.39 -25.47 -5.68
N VAL A 452 -0.34 -26.40 -6.63
CA VAL A 452 0.91 -26.88 -7.22
C VAL A 452 1.65 -25.74 -7.93
N LEU A 453 0.95 -24.91 -8.71
CA LEU A 453 1.55 -23.76 -9.39
C LEU A 453 2.09 -22.72 -8.40
N ALA A 454 1.34 -22.41 -7.33
CA ALA A 454 1.80 -21.50 -6.29
C ALA A 454 3.05 -22.03 -5.56
N ALA A 455 3.08 -23.33 -5.26
CA ALA A 455 4.24 -23.98 -4.65
C ALA A 455 5.46 -23.93 -5.58
N LEU A 456 5.32 -24.35 -6.84
CA LEU A 456 6.39 -24.30 -7.84
C LEU A 456 6.93 -22.87 -8.05
N SER A 457 6.02 -21.90 -8.12
CA SER A 457 6.37 -20.49 -8.24
C SER A 457 7.20 -19.99 -7.04
N THR A 458 6.76 -20.33 -5.83
CA THR A 458 7.44 -19.95 -4.59
C THR A 458 8.79 -20.62 -4.48
N THR A 459 8.88 -21.91 -4.79
CA THR A 459 10.15 -22.66 -4.82
C THR A 459 11.12 -22.05 -5.84
N GLY A 460 10.67 -21.74 -7.06
CA GLY A 460 11.51 -21.09 -8.07
C GLY A 460 12.04 -19.73 -7.60
N SER A 461 11.21 -18.95 -6.92
CA SER A 461 11.62 -17.66 -6.34
C SER A 461 12.66 -17.83 -5.23
N ILE A 462 12.49 -18.81 -4.34
CA ILE A 462 13.46 -19.15 -3.29
C ILE A 462 14.78 -19.63 -3.91
N LEU A 463 14.73 -20.49 -4.93
CA LEU A 463 15.94 -20.95 -5.61
C LEU A 463 16.71 -19.80 -6.25
N LEU A 464 16.02 -18.88 -6.95
CA LEU A 464 16.67 -17.70 -7.52
C LEU A 464 17.26 -16.78 -6.43
N PHE A 465 16.56 -16.61 -5.31
CA PHE A 465 17.09 -15.87 -4.16
C PHE A 465 18.38 -16.50 -3.61
N LEU A 466 18.39 -17.81 -3.37
CA LEU A 466 19.57 -18.54 -2.91
C LEU A 466 20.71 -18.46 -3.92
N MET A 467 20.40 -18.59 -5.22
CA MET A 467 21.40 -18.42 -6.28
C MET A 467 22.02 -17.03 -6.24
N MET A 468 21.23 -15.96 -6.02
CA MET A 468 21.75 -14.60 -5.89
C MET A 468 22.67 -14.40 -4.68
N LEU A 469 22.48 -15.15 -3.60
CA LEU A 469 23.33 -15.07 -2.40
C LEU A 469 24.62 -15.87 -2.53
N PHE A 470 24.58 -17.05 -3.14
CA PHE A 470 25.67 -18.01 -3.08
C PHE A 470 26.42 -18.21 -4.40
N LEU A 471 25.81 -17.88 -5.54
CA LEU A 471 26.44 -18.06 -6.84
C LEU A 471 27.02 -16.74 -7.37
N LYS A 472 28.26 -16.81 -7.86
CA LYS A 472 28.86 -15.71 -8.61
C LYS A 472 28.26 -15.68 -10.03
N PRO A 473 27.73 -14.55 -10.49
CA PRO A 473 27.22 -14.44 -11.85
C PRO A 473 28.37 -14.63 -12.86
N PRO A 474 28.09 -15.15 -14.07
CA PRO A 474 29.10 -15.25 -15.12
C PRO A 474 29.73 -13.89 -15.43
N ALA A 475 31.04 -13.82 -15.58
CA ALA A 475 31.76 -12.55 -15.81
C ALA A 475 31.26 -11.77 -17.04
N ARG A 476 30.79 -12.49 -18.07
CA ARG A 476 30.18 -11.91 -19.28
C ARG A 476 28.82 -11.25 -19.01
N TYR A 477 28.08 -11.69 -17.99
CA TYR A 477 26.72 -11.23 -17.66
C TYR A 477 26.58 -10.98 -16.14
N PRO A 478 27.19 -9.89 -15.62
CA PRO A 478 27.23 -9.62 -14.18
C PRO A 478 25.85 -9.43 -13.54
N HIS A 479 24.84 -9.03 -14.31
CA HIS A 479 23.48 -8.82 -13.83
C HIS A 479 22.52 -9.98 -14.17
N PHE A 480 23.04 -11.14 -14.59
CA PHE A 480 22.21 -12.27 -15.03
C PHE A 480 21.15 -12.67 -14.00
N LEU A 481 21.55 -12.91 -12.75
CA LEU A 481 20.63 -13.38 -11.71
C LEU A 481 19.61 -12.30 -11.31
N VAL A 482 20.01 -11.02 -11.31
CA VAL A 482 19.09 -9.90 -11.09
C VAL A 482 18.00 -9.89 -12.16
N VAL A 483 18.40 -9.93 -13.43
CA VAL A 483 17.45 -9.92 -14.55
C VAL A 483 16.59 -11.18 -14.57
N ALA A 484 17.14 -12.34 -14.19
CA ALA A 484 16.38 -13.59 -14.06
C ALA A 484 15.28 -13.46 -13.01
N MET A 485 15.58 -12.94 -11.81
CA MET A 485 14.58 -12.68 -10.77
C MET A 485 13.50 -11.70 -11.24
N CYS A 486 13.89 -10.57 -11.85
CA CYS A 486 12.94 -9.59 -12.36
C CYS A 486 12.05 -10.17 -13.46
N SER A 487 12.61 -10.95 -14.38
CA SER A 487 11.87 -11.58 -15.49
C SER A 487 10.93 -12.67 -15.00
N TRP A 488 11.37 -13.46 -14.02
CA TRP A 488 10.55 -14.45 -13.33
C TRP A 488 9.32 -13.80 -12.69
N CYS A 489 9.53 -12.76 -11.89
CA CYS A 489 8.44 -12.05 -11.21
C CYS A 489 7.52 -11.33 -12.22
N CYS A 490 8.07 -10.70 -13.26
CA CYS A 490 7.27 -10.05 -14.31
C CYS A 490 6.33 -11.05 -15.01
N THR A 491 6.82 -12.26 -15.29
CA THR A 491 6.01 -13.31 -15.92
C THR A 491 4.83 -13.70 -15.03
N HIS A 492 5.07 -13.82 -13.73
CA HIS A 492 4.01 -14.05 -12.74
C HIS A 492 3.03 -12.89 -12.68
N PHE A 493 3.50 -11.64 -12.64
CA PHE A 493 2.63 -10.46 -12.62
C PHE A 493 1.74 -10.36 -13.85
N LEU A 494 2.24 -10.70 -15.03
CA LEU A 494 1.41 -10.80 -16.25
C LEU A 494 0.36 -11.93 -16.12
N GLY A 495 0.75 -13.08 -15.58
CA GLY A 495 -0.17 -14.18 -15.25
C GLY A 495 -1.28 -13.77 -14.28
N PHE A 496 -0.91 -13.10 -13.19
CA PHE A 496 -1.83 -12.55 -12.20
C PHE A 496 -2.74 -11.49 -12.81
N LEU A 497 -2.22 -10.60 -13.67
CA LEU A 497 -3.04 -9.59 -14.34
C LEU A 497 -4.16 -10.26 -15.17
N MET A 498 -3.84 -11.29 -15.94
CA MET A 498 -4.84 -12.07 -16.69
C MET A 498 -5.85 -12.76 -15.77
N TYR A 499 -5.37 -13.34 -14.66
CA TYR A 499 -6.24 -13.95 -13.64
C TYR A 499 -7.17 -12.92 -12.98
N PHE A 500 -6.67 -11.76 -12.56
CA PHE A 500 -7.48 -10.71 -11.94
C PHE A 500 -8.52 -10.16 -12.90
N TYR A 501 -8.16 -9.99 -14.17
CA TYR A 501 -9.13 -9.65 -15.21
C TYR A 501 -10.23 -10.70 -15.34
N SER A 502 -9.87 -11.99 -15.39
CA SER A 502 -10.88 -13.05 -15.47
C SER A 502 -11.79 -13.07 -14.25
N GLN A 503 -11.27 -12.85 -13.03
CA GLN A 503 -12.08 -12.76 -11.81
C GLN A 503 -13.03 -11.56 -11.79
N GLN A 504 -12.55 -10.38 -12.22
CA GLN A 504 -13.38 -9.18 -12.25
C GLN A 504 -14.60 -9.38 -13.18
N PHE A 505 -14.37 -9.91 -14.37
CA PHE A 505 -15.42 -10.08 -15.38
C PHE A 505 -16.27 -11.35 -15.19
N ALA A 506 -15.72 -12.47 -14.71
CA ALA A 506 -16.47 -13.72 -14.54
C ALA A 506 -17.57 -13.65 -13.45
N SER A 507 -17.41 -12.80 -12.43
CA SER A 507 -18.40 -12.70 -11.35
C SER A 507 -19.64 -11.86 -11.69
N THR A 508 -19.72 -11.35 -12.92
CA THR A 508 -20.80 -10.45 -13.36
C THR A 508 -22.14 -11.15 -13.63
N ASP A 509 -22.17 -12.48 -13.70
CA ASP A 509 -23.34 -13.28 -14.08
C ASP A 509 -24.29 -13.68 -12.94
N LYS A 510 -23.99 -13.34 -11.67
CA LYS A 510 -24.75 -13.86 -10.50
C LYS A 510 -25.55 -12.86 -9.68
N ILE A 511 -25.58 -11.58 -10.00
CA ILE A 511 -26.39 -10.61 -9.24
C ILE A 511 -27.65 -10.31 -10.04
N LYS A 512 -28.73 -11.06 -9.74
CA LYS A 512 -30.09 -10.65 -10.10
C LYS A 512 -30.31 -9.26 -9.52
N VAL A 513 -30.67 -8.32 -10.39
CA VAL A 513 -31.25 -7.03 -10.04
C VAL A 513 -32.41 -7.31 -9.09
N GLN A 514 -32.30 -6.89 -7.83
CA GLN A 514 -33.43 -6.73 -6.91
C GLN A 514 -33.80 -5.26 -6.85
#